data_AF-F8QF76-F1
#
_entry.id   AF-F8QF76-F1
#
_cell.length_a   1.000
_cell.length_b   1.000
_cell.length_c   1.000
_cell.angle_alpha   90.00
_cell.angle_beta   90.00
_cell.angle_gamma   90.00
#
_symmetry.space_group_name_H-M   'P 1'
#
loop_
_entity.id
_entity.type
_entity.pdbx_description
1 polymer ?
#
loop_
_entity_poly.entity_id
_entity_poly.type
_entity_poly.pdbx_seq_one_letter_code
_entity_poly.pdbx_strand_id
1 'polypeptide(L)'
;MDAMKSAGLCSGHTSSSADYDEVISDTISDASRAVNQGQDTTGFKISRKEVVLARPISTSRSAIDINNAVKRAHHKLPCIGYCPTKTREEKMMVSITYGLRVNCNKEDTVVDDVIMKKLNILKEICSQHARVFSSGHLNCSFKLAVTCPGCEYEGVVNTGDQDSTFSVPLQGLLQRWYESASVSAYRDVRDQEIKFDPEVREAREISATQFSLEPKLLQLIESCWKESFAADYPVCAKPYKIHVYGPGGHFKMHRDTPQNELLGTFLLGLGDTTGGHHLRVVDKDLNATLGSWCAFYPDVPHSVTTIECGYFAILALKIFRTGNPDVSEPKTQPEVFTTVHDITTGMKVPFGILLERKYCLGTTELGGMDALVLACARAQPNVRVYLLPVVVRYCAKWSIRTAQEPFENEFDARVYPFTEADIDFALGRTQVIGRSWLKGAREVPFYSADFDSSVVKWSQECREMDKHYGKKGEAWREDSVYFSYAMLVLHC
;
A
#
# COMPACT_ATOMS: atom_id res chain seq x y z
N MET A 1 -11.77 53.87 -34.23
CA MET A 1 -10.87 54.98 -34.59
C MET A 1 -9.47 54.57 -34.16
N ASP A 2 -8.69 54.16 -35.16
CA ASP A 2 -7.22 54.25 -35.34
C ASP A 2 -6.31 54.00 -34.11
N ALA A 3 -5.52 52.93 -34.02
CA ALA A 3 -4.41 52.40 -34.85
C ALA A 3 -3.00 52.81 -34.34
N MET A 4 -2.08 51.85 -34.51
CA MET A 4 -0.61 51.81 -34.28
C MET A 4 -0.14 51.28 -32.91
N LYS A 5 0.36 50.04 -32.77
CA LYS A 5 1.54 49.33 -33.33
C LYS A 5 2.90 49.80 -32.77
N SER A 6 3.53 48.93 -31.97
CA SER A 6 4.92 48.50 -32.23
C SER A 6 5.20 47.13 -31.58
N ALA A 7 5.77 46.24 -32.39
CA ALA A 7 6.16 44.88 -32.06
C ALA A 7 7.56 44.81 -31.44
N GLY A 8 7.81 43.77 -30.64
CA GLY A 8 9.13 43.34 -30.20
C GLY A 8 9.17 41.81 -30.15
N LEU A 9 9.82 41.21 -31.15
CA LEU A 9 10.09 39.79 -31.32
C LEU A 9 11.15 39.32 -30.32
N CYS A 10 10.96 38.16 -29.68
CA CYS A 10 12.05 37.29 -29.27
C CYS A 10 11.64 35.81 -29.44
N SER A 11 12.42 35.13 -30.28
CA SER A 11 12.62 33.68 -30.43
C SER A 11 12.51 32.90 -29.11
N GLY A 12 11.95 31.69 -29.04
CA GLY A 12 12.05 30.59 -29.97
C GLY A 12 13.01 29.53 -29.43
N HIS A 13 12.58 28.76 -28.43
CA HIS A 13 13.26 27.51 -28.05
C HIS A 13 12.22 26.43 -27.71
N THR A 14 12.03 25.54 -28.69
CA THR A 14 11.39 24.25 -28.55
C THR A 14 12.41 23.27 -27.97
N SER A 15 12.27 22.89 -26.70
CA SER A 15 13.01 21.76 -26.12
C SER A 15 12.25 20.48 -26.44
N SER A 16 12.89 19.59 -27.20
CA SER A 16 12.33 18.30 -27.61
C SER A 16 12.24 17.34 -26.43
N SER A 17 11.13 16.61 -26.35
CA SER A 17 10.98 15.41 -25.55
C SER A 17 11.88 14.32 -26.13
N ALA A 18 12.94 13.96 -25.41
CA ALA A 18 13.75 12.80 -25.75
C ALA A 18 13.21 11.58 -25.00
N ASP A 19 12.83 10.59 -25.80
CA ASP A 19 12.53 9.21 -25.40
C ASP A 19 13.71 8.61 -24.62
N TYR A 20 13.40 7.89 -23.54
CA TYR A 20 14.35 7.07 -22.80
C TYR A 20 13.99 5.61 -23.01
N ASP A 21 14.69 4.95 -23.92
CA ASP A 21 14.80 3.49 -24.00
C ASP A 21 16.28 3.11 -24.29
N GLU A 22 16.74 2.11 -23.53
CA GLU A 22 17.95 1.27 -23.69
C GLU A 22 19.34 1.91 -23.89
N VAL A 23 20.29 1.56 -23.01
CA VAL A 23 21.53 0.80 -23.32
C VAL A 23 22.28 0.56 -22.00
N ILE A 24 22.33 -0.68 -21.51
CA ILE A 24 23.53 -1.26 -20.89
C ILE A 24 23.60 -2.73 -21.31
N SER A 25 24.41 -3.01 -22.33
CA SER A 25 24.89 -4.33 -22.69
C SER A 25 26.28 -4.55 -22.12
N ASP A 26 26.49 -5.75 -21.59
CA ASP A 26 27.72 -6.53 -21.51
C ASP A 26 28.95 -5.93 -20.80
N THR A 27 29.32 -6.53 -19.67
CA THR A 27 30.58 -7.30 -19.50
C THR A 27 30.65 -7.79 -18.05
N ILE A 28 30.67 -9.11 -17.81
CA ILE A 28 31.59 -9.81 -16.90
C ILE A 28 31.44 -11.31 -17.18
N SER A 29 32.52 -11.89 -17.68
CA SER A 29 32.73 -13.31 -17.93
C SER A 29 33.10 -14.07 -16.67
N ASP A 30 32.62 -15.32 -16.60
CA ASP A 30 33.32 -16.53 -16.16
C ASP A 30 34.21 -16.46 -14.91
N ALA A 31 33.67 -16.98 -13.80
CA ALA A 31 34.39 -17.94 -12.96
C ALA A 31 33.41 -18.62 -11.99
N SER A 32 33.12 -19.92 -12.17
CA SER A 32 32.88 -20.87 -11.07
C SER A 32 32.67 -22.29 -11.62
N ARG A 33 33.64 -23.17 -11.38
CA ARG A 33 33.54 -24.62 -11.59
C ARG A 33 34.02 -25.33 -10.32
N ALA A 34 33.19 -26.24 -9.82
CA ALA A 34 33.40 -27.23 -8.74
C ALA A 34 33.51 -26.65 -7.31
N VAL A 35 32.90 -27.19 -6.25
CA VAL A 35 32.76 -28.60 -5.83
C VAL A 35 31.51 -28.76 -4.94
N ASN A 36 30.75 -29.84 -5.15
CA ASN A 36 29.67 -30.35 -4.29
C ASN A 36 30.25 -31.35 -3.26
N GLN A 37 30.02 -31.13 -1.96
CA GLN A 37 29.79 -32.12 -0.90
C GLN A 37 29.01 -31.35 0.19
N GLY A 38 27.76 -31.65 0.54
CA GLY A 38 27.26 -32.90 1.11
C GLY A 38 26.74 -32.60 2.52
N GLN A 39 25.54 -32.00 2.63
CA GLN A 39 24.80 -31.93 3.89
C GLN A 39 23.32 -32.14 3.62
N ASP A 40 22.81 -33.22 4.22
CA ASP A 40 21.42 -33.65 4.19
C ASP A 40 20.61 -32.69 5.09
N THR A 41 19.94 -31.73 4.47
CA THR A 41 18.92 -30.90 5.12
C THR A 41 17.59 -31.30 4.51
N THR A 42 16.62 -31.63 5.35
CA THR A 42 15.24 -31.93 4.98
C THR A 42 14.56 -30.65 4.49
N GLY A 43 14.98 -30.14 3.33
CA GLY A 43 14.39 -28.98 2.69
C GLY A 43 13.06 -29.34 2.05
N PHE A 44 11.99 -28.68 2.47
CA PHE A 44 10.67 -28.79 1.87
C PHE A 44 10.72 -28.19 0.46
N LYS A 45 10.83 -29.03 -0.58
CA LYS A 45 10.72 -28.59 -1.97
C LYS A 45 9.27 -28.24 -2.30
N ILE A 46 8.95 -26.95 -2.33
CA ILE A 46 7.68 -26.44 -2.85
C ILE A 46 7.66 -26.65 -4.38
N SER A 47 6.80 -27.55 -4.85
CA SER A 47 6.59 -27.78 -6.28
C SER A 47 5.84 -26.60 -6.91
N ARG A 48 6.43 -25.96 -7.92
CA ARG A 48 5.88 -24.80 -8.62
C ARG A 48 4.71 -25.27 -9.52
N LYS A 49 3.46 -25.03 -9.08
CA LYS A 49 2.30 -25.12 -9.96
C LYS A 49 2.19 -23.85 -10.81
N GLU A 50 1.89 -24.02 -12.08
CA GLU A 50 1.82 -22.98 -13.11
C GLU A 50 0.81 -21.88 -12.75
N VAL A 51 1.26 -20.62 -12.74
CA VAL A 51 0.41 -19.45 -12.54
C VAL A 51 -0.15 -19.06 -13.91
N VAL A 52 -1.44 -19.31 -14.12
CA VAL A 52 -2.15 -18.88 -15.33
C VAL A 52 -2.45 -17.38 -15.21
N LEU A 53 -1.67 -16.55 -15.90
CA LEU A 53 -1.86 -15.10 -15.97
C LEU A 53 -2.83 -14.72 -17.10
N ALA A 54 -3.72 -13.77 -16.83
CA ALA A 54 -4.51 -13.11 -17.87
C ALA A 54 -3.61 -12.15 -18.67
N ARG A 55 -3.76 -12.12 -20.01
CA ARG A 55 -2.97 -11.25 -20.90
C ARG A 55 -3.37 -9.77 -20.73
N PRO A 56 -2.43 -8.81 -20.78
CA PRO A 56 -2.75 -7.39 -20.72
C PRO A 56 -3.33 -6.90 -22.06
N ILE A 57 -4.45 -6.17 -22.01
CA ILE A 57 -5.02 -5.44 -23.16
C ILE A 57 -4.75 -3.95 -22.93
N SER A 58 -4.01 -3.31 -23.84
CA SER A 58 -3.39 -2.00 -23.65
C SER A 58 -4.31 -0.81 -23.92
N THR A 59 -5.24 -0.55 -23.02
CA THR A 59 -5.78 0.82 -22.83
C THR A 59 -5.77 1.12 -21.35
N SER A 60 -4.95 2.08 -20.93
CA SER A 60 -4.87 2.49 -19.52
C SER A 60 -6.26 2.87 -19.01
N ARG A 61 -6.74 2.16 -17.98
CA ARG A 61 -8.06 2.40 -17.41
C ARG A 61 -8.01 3.57 -16.43
N SER A 62 -9.00 4.43 -16.59
CA SER A 62 -9.21 5.62 -15.78
C SER A 62 -9.72 5.20 -14.37
N ALA A 63 -9.45 5.89 -13.25
CA ALA A 63 -10.07 5.47 -11.98
C ALA A 63 -11.53 5.87 -11.89
N ILE A 64 -11.99 6.78 -12.75
CA ILE A 64 -13.44 6.92 -12.99
C ILE A 64 -14.00 5.64 -13.59
N ASP A 65 -13.30 4.98 -14.51
CA ASP A 65 -13.72 3.68 -15.05
C ASP A 65 -13.77 2.64 -13.94
N ILE A 66 -12.73 2.58 -13.10
CA ILE A 66 -12.67 1.70 -11.93
C ILE A 66 -13.85 1.96 -11.00
N ASN A 67 -14.10 3.22 -10.63
CA ASN A 67 -15.21 3.62 -9.76
C ASN A 67 -16.57 3.22 -10.37
N ASN A 68 -16.77 3.50 -11.65
CA ASN A 68 -17.97 3.11 -12.37
C ASN A 68 -18.15 1.59 -12.40
N ALA A 69 -17.07 0.85 -12.58
CA ALA A 69 -17.07 -0.60 -12.51
C ALA A 69 -17.39 -1.12 -11.10
N VAL A 70 -16.82 -0.55 -10.03
CA VAL A 70 -17.13 -0.90 -8.63
C VAL A 70 -18.63 -0.70 -8.35
N LYS A 71 -19.20 0.44 -8.75
CA LYS A 71 -20.64 0.72 -8.60
C LYS A 71 -21.52 -0.29 -9.33
N ARG A 72 -21.08 -0.76 -10.50
CA ARG A 72 -21.80 -1.73 -11.34
C ARG A 72 -21.51 -3.19 -10.97
N ALA A 73 -20.48 -3.46 -10.16
CA ALA A 73 -19.97 -4.80 -9.88
C ALA A 73 -21.09 -5.75 -9.45
N HIS A 74 -21.91 -5.35 -8.50
CA HIS A 74 -22.96 -6.21 -7.97
C HIS A 74 -24.14 -6.48 -8.91
N HIS A 75 -24.33 -5.64 -9.94
CA HIS A 75 -25.39 -5.82 -10.93
C HIS A 75 -24.90 -6.55 -12.19
N LYS A 76 -23.61 -6.43 -12.51
CA LYS A 76 -23.03 -6.93 -13.76
C LYS A 76 -22.17 -8.17 -13.55
N LEU A 77 -21.42 -8.25 -12.45
CA LEU A 77 -20.48 -9.32 -12.22
C LEU A 77 -21.15 -10.49 -11.49
N PRO A 78 -20.88 -11.74 -11.88
CA PRO A 78 -21.34 -12.88 -11.12
C PRO A 78 -20.59 -12.94 -9.80
N CYS A 79 -21.37 -13.15 -8.73
CA CYS A 79 -20.88 -13.36 -7.37
C CYS A 79 -20.09 -14.67 -7.28
N ILE A 80 -18.91 -14.64 -6.65
CA ILE A 80 -18.10 -15.84 -6.42
C ILE A 80 -18.32 -16.42 -5.02
N GLY A 81 -18.83 -15.61 -4.09
CA GLY A 81 -18.95 -16.03 -2.70
C GLY A 81 -19.56 -14.99 -1.79
N TYR A 82 -19.47 -15.22 -0.49
CA TYR A 82 -19.97 -14.34 0.56
C TYR A 82 -18.95 -14.19 1.68
N CYS A 83 -19.10 -13.18 2.54
CA CYS A 83 -18.20 -12.90 3.66
C CYS A 83 -18.90 -13.16 5.01
N PRO A 84 -18.72 -14.35 5.61
CA PRO A 84 -19.30 -14.69 6.91
C PRO A 84 -18.83 -13.74 8.01
N THR A 85 -17.54 -13.40 8.03
CA THR A 85 -16.95 -12.50 9.03
C THR A 85 -17.69 -11.16 9.07
N LYS A 86 -17.88 -10.52 7.91
CA LYS A 86 -18.58 -9.22 7.84
C LYS A 86 -20.05 -9.34 8.20
N THR A 87 -20.72 -10.40 7.72
CA THR A 87 -22.12 -10.67 8.07
C THR A 87 -22.30 -10.80 9.59
N ARG A 88 -21.38 -11.48 10.27
CA ARG A 88 -21.37 -11.65 11.73
C ARG A 88 -21.11 -10.33 12.45
N GLU A 89 -20.15 -9.54 11.98
CA GLU A 89 -19.84 -8.22 12.52
C GLU A 89 -21.07 -7.29 12.49
N GLU A 90 -21.77 -7.23 11.36
CA GLU A 90 -23.00 -6.41 11.23
C GLU A 90 -24.12 -6.89 12.16
N LYS A 91 -24.33 -8.21 12.27
CA LYS A 91 -25.31 -8.78 13.21
C LYS A 91 -24.96 -8.40 14.66
N MET A 92 -23.67 -8.43 15.01
CA MET A 92 -23.19 -8.05 16.34
C MET A 92 -23.38 -6.55 16.60
N MET A 93 -23.07 -5.70 15.62
CA MET A 93 -23.26 -4.26 15.72
C MET A 93 -24.73 -3.88 15.91
N VAL A 94 -25.66 -4.48 15.16
CA VAL A 94 -27.10 -4.27 15.34
C VAL A 94 -27.58 -4.75 16.71
N SER A 95 -27.10 -5.91 17.16
CA SER A 95 -27.42 -6.44 18.49
C SER A 95 -27.00 -5.49 19.61
N ILE A 96 -25.77 -4.96 19.56
CA ILE A 96 -25.23 -4.01 20.54
C ILE A 96 -25.99 -2.69 20.50
N THR A 97 -26.21 -2.13 19.30
CA THR A 97 -26.80 -0.79 19.13
C THR A 97 -28.27 -0.74 19.51
N TYR A 98 -29.03 -1.80 19.23
CA TYR A 98 -30.49 -1.82 19.42
C TYR A 98 -30.97 -2.78 20.51
N GLY A 99 -30.06 -3.47 21.20
CA GLY A 99 -30.41 -4.48 22.21
C GLY A 99 -31.19 -5.67 21.64
N LEU A 100 -31.13 -5.88 20.32
CA LEU A 100 -31.90 -6.90 19.62
C LEU A 100 -31.19 -8.25 19.71
N ARG A 101 -31.86 -9.26 20.25
CA ARG A 101 -31.42 -10.65 20.09
C ARG A 101 -31.64 -11.08 18.65
N VAL A 102 -30.60 -10.98 17.83
CA VAL A 102 -30.61 -11.56 16.48
C VAL A 102 -30.58 -13.08 16.65
N ASN A 103 -31.67 -13.76 16.29
CA ASN A 103 -31.71 -15.23 16.29
C ASN A 103 -30.77 -15.75 15.21
N CYS A 104 -29.57 -16.17 15.61
CA CYS A 104 -28.68 -16.93 14.76
C CYS A 104 -29.20 -18.38 14.70
N ASN A 105 -29.39 -18.95 13.52
CA ASN A 105 -29.67 -20.38 13.39
C ASN A 105 -28.53 -21.18 14.05
N LYS A 106 -28.88 -22.10 14.96
CA LYS A 106 -27.89 -22.83 15.78
C LYS A 106 -26.91 -23.68 14.97
N GLU A 107 -27.30 -24.14 13.79
CA GLU A 107 -26.44 -25.00 12.95
C GLU A 107 -25.37 -24.18 12.21
N ASP A 108 -25.73 -23.02 11.67
CA ASP A 108 -24.77 -22.11 11.04
C ASP A 108 -23.72 -21.59 12.04
N THR A 109 -24.10 -21.47 13.32
CA THR A 109 -23.19 -20.93 14.35
C THR A 109 -22.00 -21.83 14.70
N VAL A 110 -22.14 -23.16 14.66
CA VAL A 110 -21.11 -24.06 15.20
C VAL A 110 -19.88 -24.16 14.28
N VAL A 111 -20.10 -24.31 12.97
CA VAL A 111 -18.99 -24.38 12.00
C VAL A 111 -18.26 -23.04 11.92
N ASP A 112 -19.02 -21.94 12.00
CA ASP A 112 -18.47 -20.60 12.04
C ASP A 112 -17.61 -20.36 13.28
N ASP A 113 -17.98 -20.87 14.46
CA ASP A 113 -17.21 -20.62 15.69
C ASP A 113 -15.80 -21.24 15.67
N VAL A 114 -15.63 -22.43 15.09
CA VAL A 114 -14.30 -23.05 14.95
C VAL A 114 -13.41 -22.22 14.02
N ILE A 115 -13.95 -21.78 12.88
CA ILE A 115 -13.21 -20.96 11.92
C ILE A 115 -12.92 -19.58 12.52
N MET A 116 -13.88 -18.96 13.19
CA MET A 116 -13.68 -17.67 13.85
C MET A 116 -12.63 -17.73 14.94
N LYS A 117 -12.53 -18.84 15.69
CA LYS A 117 -11.42 -19.03 16.65
C LYS A 117 -10.07 -19.02 15.96
N LYS A 118 -9.94 -19.69 14.81
CA LYS A 118 -8.70 -19.69 14.00
C LYS A 118 -8.41 -18.30 13.43
N LEU A 119 -9.43 -17.58 12.95
CA LEU A 119 -9.28 -16.23 12.43
C LEU A 119 -8.88 -15.23 13.53
N ASN A 120 -9.34 -15.42 14.76
CA ASN A 120 -8.90 -14.62 15.90
C ASN A 120 -7.41 -14.87 16.22
N ILE A 121 -6.95 -16.12 16.12
CA ILE A 121 -5.51 -16.43 16.26
C ILE A 121 -4.72 -15.77 15.12
N LEU A 122 -5.22 -15.85 13.88
CA LEU A 122 -4.60 -15.18 12.74
C LEU A 122 -4.55 -13.66 12.95
N LYS A 123 -5.64 -13.05 13.44
CA LYS A 123 -5.71 -11.62 13.77
C LYS A 123 -4.66 -11.24 14.81
N GLU A 124 -4.52 -12.03 15.87
CA GLU A 124 -3.52 -11.78 16.91
C GLU A 124 -2.10 -11.83 16.33
N ILE A 125 -1.79 -12.86 15.53
CA ILE A 125 -0.51 -12.98 14.82
C ILE A 125 -0.28 -11.79 13.89
N CYS A 126 -1.28 -11.38 13.11
CA CYS A 126 -1.21 -10.18 12.27
C CYS A 126 -0.90 -8.95 13.13
N SER A 127 -1.58 -8.74 14.26
CA SER A 127 -1.35 -7.58 15.11
C SER A 127 0.07 -7.52 15.71
N GLN A 128 0.67 -8.69 15.97
CA GLN A 128 2.01 -8.81 16.54
C GLN A 128 3.12 -8.71 15.48
N HIS A 129 2.88 -9.23 14.28
CA HIS A 129 3.91 -9.42 13.25
C HIS A 129 3.68 -8.63 11.96
N ALA A 130 2.47 -8.17 11.66
CA ALA A 130 2.11 -7.39 10.47
C ALA A 130 2.17 -5.88 10.74
N ARG A 131 3.31 -5.40 11.24
CA ARG A 131 3.52 -3.97 11.49
C ARG A 131 3.29 -3.19 10.20
N VAL A 132 2.29 -2.30 10.20
CA VAL A 132 1.97 -1.49 9.02
C VAL A 132 2.97 -0.35 8.83
N PHE A 133 3.59 0.09 9.92
CA PHE A 133 4.68 1.05 9.95
C PHE A 133 5.66 0.68 11.07
N SER A 134 6.87 1.23 11.00
CA SER A 134 7.90 1.12 12.03
C SER A 134 8.60 2.47 12.15
N SER A 135 9.19 2.75 13.31
CA SER A 135 9.94 3.98 13.55
C SER A 135 11.08 3.72 14.52
N GLY A 136 12.10 4.57 14.47
CA GLY A 136 13.24 4.47 15.37
C GLY A 136 14.20 5.63 15.19
N HIS A 137 15.44 5.41 15.58
CA HIS A 137 16.51 6.39 15.42
C HIS A 137 17.72 5.72 14.78
N LEU A 138 18.25 6.30 13.70
CA LEU A 138 19.53 5.89 13.15
C LEU A 138 20.62 6.54 13.99
N ASN A 139 21.56 5.76 14.51
CA ASN A 139 22.72 6.26 15.25
C ASN A 139 23.97 6.15 14.37
N CYS A 140 23.99 6.85 13.25
CA CYS A 140 25.06 6.80 12.27
C CYS A 140 25.35 8.16 11.64
N SER A 141 26.60 8.37 11.25
CA SER A 141 26.97 9.52 10.43
C SER A 141 26.91 9.17 8.95
N PHE A 142 26.41 10.09 8.12
CA PHE A 142 26.39 9.91 6.67
C PHE A 142 26.71 11.23 5.94
N LYS A 143 27.30 11.14 4.74
CA LYS A 143 27.49 12.31 3.87
C LYS A 143 26.21 12.66 3.12
N LEU A 144 25.85 13.94 3.14
CA LEU A 144 24.78 14.53 2.34
C LEU A 144 25.37 15.69 1.53
N ALA A 145 25.14 15.65 0.22
CA ALA A 145 25.41 16.77 -0.67
C ALA A 145 24.11 17.21 -1.33
N VAL A 146 23.76 18.49 -1.19
CA VAL A 146 22.61 19.15 -1.82
C VAL A 146 23.14 20.18 -2.79
N THR A 147 22.75 20.07 -4.05
CA THR A 147 23.19 20.94 -5.16
C THR A 147 22.09 21.89 -5.66
N CYS A 148 20.91 21.87 -5.03
CA CYS A 148 19.82 22.77 -5.36
C CYS A 148 20.23 24.23 -5.06
N PRO A 149 20.10 25.16 -6.03
CA PRO A 149 20.43 26.56 -5.84
C PRO A 149 19.75 27.19 -4.62
N GLY A 150 20.51 27.86 -3.75
CA GLY A 150 20.05 28.44 -2.48
C GLY A 150 19.87 27.44 -1.34
N CYS A 151 19.88 26.13 -1.63
CA CYS A 151 19.82 25.05 -0.65
C CYS A 151 21.15 24.32 -0.50
N GLU A 152 22.25 24.86 -1.03
CA GLU A 152 23.52 24.15 -1.11
C GLU A 152 24.01 23.74 0.27
N TYR A 153 24.40 22.47 0.38
CA TYR A 153 24.94 21.89 1.60
C TYR A 153 25.85 20.74 1.21
N GLU A 154 27.04 20.68 1.79
CA GLU A 154 27.91 19.51 1.69
C GLU A 154 28.53 19.27 3.06
N GLY A 155 28.21 18.13 3.65
CA GLY A 155 28.63 17.85 5.02
C GLY A 155 28.33 16.45 5.49
N VAL A 156 28.83 16.15 6.68
CA VAL A 156 28.52 14.92 7.40
C VAL A 156 27.37 15.21 8.37
N VAL A 157 26.28 14.48 8.20
CA VAL A 157 25.14 14.49 9.12
C VAL A 157 25.39 13.42 10.19
N ASN A 158 25.69 13.84 11.43
CA ASN A 158 25.82 12.95 12.59
C ASN A 158 24.50 12.86 13.34
N THR A 159 23.82 11.72 13.27
CA THR A 159 22.50 11.56 13.92
C THR A 159 22.56 11.19 15.41
N GLY A 160 23.75 10.86 15.92
CA GLY A 160 23.97 10.43 17.31
C GLY A 160 24.21 11.56 18.31
N ASP A 161 24.36 12.80 17.85
CA ASP A 161 24.64 13.96 18.69
C ASP A 161 23.58 15.03 18.42
N GLN A 162 22.58 15.11 19.30
CA GLN A 162 21.44 16.03 19.13
C GLN A 162 21.83 17.51 19.28
N ASP A 163 23.02 17.82 19.81
CA ASP A 163 23.41 19.19 20.18
C ASP A 163 24.50 19.82 19.27
N SER A 164 25.25 19.04 18.46
CA SER A 164 26.50 19.55 17.85
C SER A 164 26.57 19.61 16.32
N THR A 165 25.58 19.09 15.58
CA THR A 165 25.83 18.66 14.20
C THR A 165 25.86 19.75 13.12
N PHE A 166 25.27 20.92 13.37
CA PHE A 166 25.25 22.00 12.36
C PHE A 166 26.09 23.19 12.83
N SER A 167 27.17 23.48 12.11
CA SER A 167 28.02 24.66 12.31
C SER A 167 27.29 25.99 12.05
N VAL A 168 26.12 25.92 11.42
CA VAL A 168 25.13 27.00 11.26
C VAL A 168 23.93 26.65 12.14
N PRO A 169 23.28 27.60 12.83
CA PRO A 169 22.04 27.30 13.57
C PRO A 169 21.05 26.55 12.68
N LEU A 170 20.64 25.34 13.06
CA LEU A 170 19.76 24.45 12.28
C LEU A 170 18.54 25.19 11.71
N GLN A 171 17.94 26.07 12.51
CA GLN A 171 16.86 26.96 12.12
C GLN A 171 17.19 27.76 10.83
N GLY A 172 18.35 28.38 10.77
CA GLY A 172 18.76 29.20 9.62
C GLY A 172 19.06 28.37 8.37
N LEU A 173 19.50 27.12 8.53
CA LEU A 173 19.67 26.18 7.41
C LEU A 173 18.31 25.77 6.84
N LEU A 174 17.40 25.28 7.70
CA LEU A 174 16.08 24.81 7.28
C LEU A 174 15.22 25.94 6.69
N GLN A 175 15.28 27.14 7.27
CA GLN A 175 14.62 28.32 6.73
C GLN A 175 15.13 28.65 5.32
N ARG A 176 16.45 28.68 5.12
CA ARG A 176 17.05 28.95 3.80
C ARG A 176 16.60 27.91 2.76
N TRP A 177 16.57 26.64 3.16
CA TRP A 177 16.08 25.57 2.30
C TRP A 177 14.60 25.76 1.95
N TYR A 178 13.77 26.13 2.93
CA TYR A 178 12.35 26.39 2.68
C TYR A 178 12.13 27.59 1.73
N GLU A 179 12.91 28.65 1.88
CA GLU A 179 12.80 29.86 1.04
C GLU A 179 13.29 29.63 -0.40
N SER A 180 14.25 28.71 -0.60
CA SER A 180 14.92 28.51 -1.89
C SER A 180 14.44 27.28 -2.66
N ALA A 181 13.95 26.25 -1.97
CA ALA A 181 13.50 25.02 -2.60
C ALA A 181 12.20 25.23 -3.41
N SER A 182 11.97 24.35 -4.38
CA SER A 182 10.78 24.44 -5.23
C SER A 182 9.51 24.18 -4.43
N VAL A 183 8.40 24.81 -4.82
CA VAL A 183 7.09 24.47 -4.26
C VAL A 183 6.86 22.98 -4.46
N SER A 184 6.51 22.27 -3.38
CA SER A 184 6.31 20.84 -3.44
C SER A 184 4.95 20.55 -4.03
N ALA A 185 4.96 20.39 -5.35
CA ALA A 185 3.86 19.91 -6.14
C ALA A 185 3.20 18.68 -5.52
N TYR A 186 1.91 18.53 -5.82
CA TYR A 186 1.30 17.22 -5.82
C TYR A 186 0.70 17.00 -7.21
N ARG A 187 0.65 15.74 -7.65
CA ARG A 187 -0.01 15.41 -8.90
C ARG A 187 -1.51 15.36 -8.62
N ASP A 188 -2.29 16.22 -9.28
CA ASP A 188 -3.76 16.15 -9.18
C ASP A 188 -4.25 14.93 -9.92
N VAL A 189 -4.94 14.13 -9.14
CA VAL A 189 -5.59 12.89 -9.50
C VAL A 189 -6.49 13.03 -10.72
N ARG A 190 -7.27 14.12 -10.82
CA ARG A 190 -8.33 14.35 -11.83
C ARG A 190 -7.83 14.84 -13.18
N ASP A 191 -6.68 15.51 -13.23
CA ASP A 191 -6.22 16.07 -14.51
C ASP A 191 -4.90 15.44 -14.99
N GLN A 192 -4.30 14.52 -14.21
CA GLN A 192 -2.95 13.97 -14.46
C GLN A 192 -1.85 15.06 -14.55
N GLU A 193 -2.15 16.24 -14.04
CA GLU A 193 -1.27 17.40 -14.04
C GLU A 193 -0.64 17.58 -12.67
N ILE A 194 0.57 18.14 -12.69
CA ILE A 194 1.17 18.66 -11.49
C ILE A 194 0.38 19.89 -11.07
N LYS A 195 -0.19 19.87 -9.86
CA LYS A 195 -0.91 21.00 -9.29
C LYS A 195 -0.27 21.49 -8.00
N PHE A 196 -0.59 22.75 -7.75
CA PHE A 196 -0.19 23.50 -6.59
C PHE A 196 -1.47 24.04 -5.95
N ASP A 197 -1.94 23.35 -4.92
CA ASP A 197 -3.07 23.73 -4.09
C ASP A 197 -2.57 23.80 -2.65
N PRO A 198 -2.36 25.02 -2.13
CA PRO A 198 -1.86 25.21 -0.79
C PRO A 198 -2.84 24.72 0.28
N GLU A 199 -4.13 24.52 -0.02
CA GLU A 199 -5.07 23.91 0.93
C GLU A 199 -4.87 22.40 1.08
N VAL A 200 -4.28 21.74 0.08
CA VAL A 200 -3.96 20.31 0.16
C VAL A 200 -2.58 20.11 0.74
N ARG A 201 -1.63 20.93 0.29
CA ARG A 201 -0.23 20.79 0.60
C ARG A 201 0.51 22.10 0.48
N GLU A 202 1.03 22.56 1.60
CA GLU A 202 2.00 23.66 1.64
C GLU A 202 3.34 23.11 2.11
N ALA A 203 4.24 22.90 1.17
CA ALA A 203 5.57 22.37 1.42
C ALA A 203 6.54 22.80 0.32
N ARG A 204 7.82 22.55 0.56
CA ARG A 204 8.90 22.75 -0.40
C ARG A 204 9.62 21.42 -0.64
N GLU A 205 10.21 21.24 -1.81
CA GLU A 205 10.95 20.03 -2.15
C GLU A 205 12.25 20.28 -2.91
N ILE A 206 13.20 19.40 -2.63
CA ILE A 206 14.45 19.25 -3.36
C ILE A 206 14.41 17.86 -4.02
N SER A 207 14.56 17.83 -5.34
CA SER A 207 14.45 16.60 -6.14
C SER A 207 15.63 15.65 -5.89
N ALA A 208 15.45 14.34 -6.07
CA ALA A 208 16.52 13.33 -6.01
C ALA A 208 17.71 13.60 -6.96
N THR A 209 17.52 14.40 -8.00
CA THR A 209 18.61 14.81 -8.91
C THR A 209 19.49 15.94 -8.35
N GLN A 210 19.02 16.59 -7.28
CA GLN A 210 19.65 17.75 -6.66
C GLN A 210 20.24 17.43 -5.27
N PHE A 211 20.32 16.15 -4.93
CA PHE A 211 21.10 15.71 -3.78
C PHE A 211 21.66 14.31 -4.01
N SER A 212 22.70 13.96 -3.27
CA SER A 212 23.29 12.62 -3.28
C SER A 212 23.50 12.11 -1.86
N LEU A 213 23.40 10.79 -1.72
CA LEU A 213 23.59 10.05 -0.47
C LEU A 213 24.69 9.02 -0.66
N GLU A 214 25.41 8.72 0.40
CA GLU A 214 26.37 7.62 0.39
C GLU A 214 25.68 6.25 0.28
N PRO A 215 26.27 5.27 -0.45
CA PRO A 215 25.71 3.92 -0.55
C PRO A 215 25.51 3.22 0.81
N LYS A 216 26.36 3.54 1.78
CA LYS A 216 26.31 2.97 3.13
C LYS A 216 25.00 3.30 3.85
N LEU A 217 24.48 4.52 3.69
CA LEU A 217 23.19 4.92 4.27
C LEU A 217 22.04 4.12 3.63
N LEU A 218 22.07 3.93 2.31
CA LEU A 218 21.05 3.16 1.60
C LEU A 218 21.01 1.71 2.12
N GLN A 219 22.16 1.08 2.27
CA GLN A 219 22.27 -0.29 2.82
C GLN A 219 21.76 -0.38 4.27
N LEU A 220 22.01 0.64 5.08
CA LEU A 220 21.47 0.70 6.44
C LEU A 220 19.94 0.79 6.43
N ILE A 221 19.38 1.66 5.59
CA ILE A 221 17.93 1.82 5.43
C ILE A 221 17.28 0.51 4.94
N GLU A 222 17.91 -0.17 3.97
CA GLU A 222 17.48 -1.49 3.50
C GLU A 222 17.48 -2.53 4.63
N SER A 223 18.48 -2.48 5.52
CA SER A 223 18.57 -3.36 6.68
C SER A 223 17.47 -3.06 7.69
N CYS A 224 17.23 -1.78 8.02
CA CYS A 224 16.15 -1.36 8.90
C CYS A 224 14.77 -1.80 8.38
N TRP A 225 14.56 -1.72 7.05
CA TRP A 225 13.33 -2.21 6.42
C TRP A 225 13.18 -3.72 6.62
N LYS A 226 14.21 -4.52 6.29
CA LYS A 226 14.17 -5.97 6.42
C LYS A 226 13.88 -6.41 7.85
N GLU A 227 14.52 -5.79 8.83
CA GLU A 227 14.32 -6.07 10.26
C GLU A 227 12.91 -5.69 10.73
N SER A 228 12.39 -4.53 10.29
CA SER A 228 11.10 -4.01 10.77
C SER A 228 9.89 -4.71 10.16
N PHE A 229 10.01 -5.18 8.92
CA PHE A 229 8.88 -5.70 8.13
C PHE A 229 9.02 -7.19 7.77
N ALA A 230 9.99 -7.89 8.39
CA ALA A 230 10.29 -9.29 8.13
C ALA A 230 10.38 -9.61 6.62
N ALA A 231 11.06 -8.74 5.87
CA ALA A 231 11.17 -8.89 4.43
C ALA A 231 12.23 -9.95 4.09
N ASP A 232 11.77 -11.12 3.63
CA ASP A 232 12.63 -12.26 3.24
C ASP A 232 13.19 -12.15 1.81
N TYR A 233 12.83 -11.08 1.10
CA TYR A 233 13.28 -10.78 -0.25
C TYR A 233 14.31 -9.64 -0.25
N PRO A 234 15.20 -9.58 -1.26
CA PRO A 234 16.10 -8.44 -1.42
C PRO A 234 15.29 -7.16 -1.68
N VAL A 235 15.72 -6.06 -1.05
CA VAL A 235 15.12 -4.73 -1.24
C VAL A 235 16.19 -3.73 -1.62
N CYS A 236 15.78 -2.66 -2.32
CA CYS A 236 16.63 -1.54 -2.69
C CYS A 236 15.99 -0.23 -2.23
N ALA A 237 16.77 0.59 -1.53
CA ALA A 237 16.38 1.95 -1.19
C ALA A 237 16.79 2.93 -2.29
N LYS A 238 15.84 3.71 -2.81
CA LYS A 238 16.09 4.75 -3.82
C LYS A 238 15.77 6.13 -3.24
N PRO A 239 16.70 7.10 -3.34
CA PRO A 239 16.40 8.49 -3.02
C PRO A 239 15.20 9.00 -3.82
N TYR A 240 14.29 9.74 -3.19
CA TYR A 240 13.12 10.29 -3.87
C TYR A 240 13.08 11.81 -3.82
N LYS A 241 13.05 12.39 -2.62
CA LYS A 241 13.06 13.85 -2.42
C LYS A 241 13.37 14.22 -0.99
N ILE A 242 13.81 15.45 -0.78
CA ILE A 242 13.81 16.07 0.55
C ILE A 242 12.60 16.99 0.62
N HIS A 243 11.79 16.82 1.65
CA HIS A 243 10.70 17.73 1.98
C HIS A 243 11.13 18.72 3.03
N VAL A 244 10.73 19.97 2.84
CA VAL A 244 10.94 21.03 3.83
C VAL A 244 9.61 21.69 4.10
N TYR A 245 9.27 21.81 5.37
CA TYR A 245 8.06 22.47 5.84
C TYR A 245 8.44 23.64 6.76
N GLY A 246 7.63 24.69 6.73
CA GLY A 246 7.78 25.90 7.53
C GLY A 246 6.41 26.38 8.03
N PRO A 247 6.28 27.61 8.56
CA PRO A 247 5.01 28.12 9.08
C PRO A 247 3.86 28.05 8.07
N GLY A 248 2.70 27.56 8.50
CA GLY A 248 1.53 27.24 7.66
C GLY A 248 1.67 25.96 6.83
N GLY A 249 2.89 25.40 6.77
CA GLY A 249 3.21 24.19 6.07
C GLY A 249 2.44 23.00 6.61
N HIS A 250 1.91 22.18 5.72
CA HIS A 250 1.12 21.00 6.06
C HIS A 250 1.00 20.08 4.86
N PHE A 251 0.45 18.89 5.10
CA PHE A 251 0.04 18.01 4.04
C PHE A 251 -1.10 17.09 4.50
N LYS A 252 -2.25 17.19 3.84
CA LYS A 252 -3.45 16.42 4.22
C LYS A 252 -3.23 14.89 4.21
N MET A 253 -4.07 14.19 4.98
CA MET A 253 -4.08 12.73 5.08
C MET A 253 -4.21 12.07 3.71
N HIS A 254 -3.27 11.17 3.40
CA HIS A 254 -3.18 10.51 2.11
C HIS A 254 -2.46 9.16 2.22
N ARG A 255 -2.44 8.43 1.11
CA ARG A 255 -1.61 7.23 0.91
C ARG A 255 -0.61 7.52 -0.19
N ASP A 256 0.47 6.78 -0.24
CA ASP A 256 1.41 6.93 -1.34
C ASP A 256 0.77 6.52 -2.66
N THR A 257 1.25 7.13 -3.75
CA THR A 257 0.86 6.68 -5.08
C THR A 257 1.46 5.28 -5.29
N PRO A 258 0.63 4.27 -5.55
CA PRO A 258 1.16 2.95 -5.80
C PRO A 258 2.04 2.96 -7.06
N GLN A 259 3.01 2.05 -7.06
CA GLN A 259 3.99 1.92 -8.15
C GLN A 259 4.40 0.45 -8.20
N ASN A 260 4.72 -0.05 -9.39
CA ASN A 260 5.19 -1.42 -9.55
C ASN A 260 6.41 -1.68 -8.64
N GLU A 261 6.42 -2.83 -7.98
CA GLU A 261 7.47 -3.29 -7.04
C GLU A 261 7.73 -2.38 -5.83
N LEU A 262 6.96 -1.30 -5.64
CA LEU A 262 7.09 -0.44 -4.47
C LEU A 262 6.59 -1.16 -3.23
N LEU A 263 7.50 -1.34 -2.28
CA LEU A 263 7.23 -1.98 -1.00
C LEU A 263 6.87 -0.97 0.08
N GLY A 264 7.31 0.28 -0.03
CA GLY A 264 7.03 1.31 0.96
C GLY A 264 7.89 2.55 0.83
N THR A 265 7.69 3.42 1.80
CA THR A 265 8.39 4.69 1.94
C THR A 265 9.16 4.68 3.25
N PHE A 266 10.39 5.20 3.21
CA PHE A 266 11.24 5.42 4.36
C PHE A 266 11.52 6.91 4.48
N LEU A 267 11.21 7.48 5.64
CA LEU A 267 11.38 8.89 5.97
C LEU A 267 12.46 9.01 7.04
N LEU A 268 13.48 9.83 6.78
CA LEU A 268 14.56 10.13 7.71
C LEU A 268 14.58 11.63 8.02
N GLY A 269 14.45 11.99 9.30
CA GLY A 269 14.53 13.36 9.78
C GLY A 269 15.92 13.95 9.56
N LEU A 270 15.96 15.10 8.89
CA LEU A 270 17.17 15.90 8.68
C LEU A 270 17.28 17.07 9.67
N GLY A 271 16.29 17.25 10.54
CA GLY A 271 16.24 18.31 11.53
C GLY A 271 14.83 18.88 11.69
N ASP A 272 14.52 19.32 12.91
CA ASP A 272 13.22 19.82 13.32
C ASP A 272 13.39 20.91 14.38
N THR A 273 12.87 22.10 14.11
CA THR A 273 12.90 23.26 15.01
C THR A 273 11.51 23.73 15.41
N THR A 274 10.48 22.94 15.12
CA THR A 274 9.07 23.25 15.44
C THR A 274 8.74 22.97 16.91
N GLY A 275 9.50 22.06 17.55
CA GLY A 275 9.20 21.56 18.89
C GLY A 275 7.98 20.61 18.94
N GLY A 276 7.41 20.25 17.79
CA GLY A 276 6.20 19.43 17.68
C GLY A 276 6.41 18.07 17.03
N HIS A 277 5.33 17.27 17.00
CA HIS A 277 5.26 15.98 16.30
C HIS A 277 4.33 16.11 15.11
N HIS A 278 4.84 16.66 14.01
CA HIS A 278 3.99 17.03 12.87
C HIS A 278 3.73 15.90 11.88
N LEU A 279 4.58 14.88 11.84
CA LEU A 279 4.40 13.75 10.94
C LEU A 279 3.44 12.74 11.57
N ARG A 280 2.26 12.55 10.98
CA ARG A 280 1.27 11.58 11.45
C ARG A 280 1.23 10.37 10.53
N VAL A 281 1.48 9.18 11.07
CA VAL A 281 1.36 7.89 10.36
C VAL A 281 0.36 7.03 11.13
N VAL A 282 -0.75 6.67 10.49
CA VAL A 282 -1.92 6.09 11.19
C VAL A 282 -2.35 7.02 12.34
N ASP A 283 -2.34 6.53 13.59
CA ASP A 283 -2.75 7.26 14.80
C ASP A 283 -1.55 7.67 15.66
N LYS A 284 -0.34 7.72 15.08
CA LYS A 284 0.89 8.11 15.78
C LYS A 284 1.45 9.40 15.21
N ASP A 285 1.75 10.32 16.12
CA ASP A 285 2.47 11.55 15.84
C ASP A 285 3.98 11.30 16.06
N LEU A 286 4.79 11.61 15.06
CA LEU A 286 6.22 11.33 14.98
C LEU A 286 7.00 12.63 14.79
N ASN A 287 8.24 12.66 15.28
CA ASN A 287 9.16 13.78 15.08
C ASN A 287 9.95 13.64 13.78
N ALA A 288 10.44 14.77 13.26
CA ALA A 288 11.40 14.80 12.15
C ALA A 288 12.81 15.20 12.62
N THR A 289 13.09 14.97 13.91
CA THR A 289 14.39 15.26 14.52
C THR A 289 15.52 14.48 13.83
N LEU A 290 16.74 15.01 13.95
CA LEU A 290 17.90 14.47 13.24
C LEU A 290 18.11 12.98 13.55
N GLY A 291 18.02 12.12 12.55
CA GLY A 291 18.21 10.67 12.71
C GLY A 291 16.96 9.89 13.05
N SER A 292 15.90 10.55 13.50
CA SER A 292 14.61 9.90 13.73
C SER A 292 14.05 9.47 12.38
N TRP A 293 13.55 8.25 12.31
CA TRP A 293 13.04 7.70 11.06
C TRP A 293 11.69 7.03 11.27
N CYS A 294 10.91 6.99 10.21
CA CYS A 294 9.75 6.12 10.11
C CYS A 294 9.67 5.50 8.73
N ALA A 295 9.17 4.28 8.67
CA ALA A 295 8.94 3.55 7.44
C ALA A 295 7.53 2.98 7.46
N PHE A 296 6.88 2.93 6.31
CA PHE A 296 5.53 2.38 6.18
C PHE A 296 5.29 1.86 4.78
N TYR A 297 4.34 0.93 4.67
CA TYR A 297 3.86 0.44 3.39
C TYR A 297 3.04 1.52 2.64
N PRO A 298 2.94 1.46 1.30
CA PRO A 298 2.36 2.54 0.51
C PRO A 298 0.88 2.82 0.79
N ASP A 299 0.11 1.79 1.18
CA ASP A 299 -1.32 1.92 1.49
C ASP A 299 -1.60 2.43 2.93
N VAL A 300 -0.57 2.78 3.69
CA VAL A 300 -0.70 3.36 5.04
C VAL A 300 -1.08 4.84 4.96
N PRO A 301 -2.21 5.25 5.58
CA PRO A 301 -2.57 6.66 5.68
C PRO A 301 -1.55 7.46 6.50
N HIS A 302 -1.12 8.59 5.97
CA HIS A 302 -0.21 9.52 6.65
C HIS A 302 -0.45 10.98 6.24
N SER A 303 0.00 11.92 7.08
CA SER A 303 -0.16 13.37 6.90
C SER A 303 0.96 14.15 7.58
N VAL A 304 1.04 15.45 7.28
CA VAL A 304 1.78 16.43 8.07
C VAL A 304 0.78 17.45 8.62
N THR A 305 0.70 17.56 9.94
CA THR A 305 -0.16 18.56 10.60
C THR A 305 0.38 19.97 10.33
N THR A 306 -0.49 20.98 10.48
CA THR A 306 -0.10 22.36 10.24
C THR A 306 0.98 22.81 11.22
N ILE A 307 2.04 23.40 10.69
CA ILE A 307 3.15 23.96 11.46
C ILE A 307 2.82 25.40 11.81
N GLU A 308 2.84 25.73 13.10
CA GLU A 308 2.60 27.10 13.58
C GLU A 308 3.88 27.94 13.55
N CYS A 309 5.02 27.35 13.93
CA CYS A 309 6.32 28.00 13.98
C CYS A 309 7.46 27.00 13.72
N GLY A 310 8.63 27.52 13.35
CA GLY A 310 9.80 26.70 13.04
C GLY A 310 9.76 26.03 11.67
N TYR A 311 10.70 25.13 11.43
CA TYR A 311 10.87 24.39 10.19
C TYR A 311 11.30 22.97 10.47
N PHE A 312 10.98 22.03 9.59
CA PHE A 312 11.60 20.71 9.61
C PHE A 312 11.85 20.19 8.20
N ALA A 313 12.85 19.31 8.06
CA ALA A 313 13.14 18.64 6.81
C ALA A 313 13.17 17.11 6.97
N ILE A 314 12.64 16.42 5.96
CA ILE A 314 12.60 14.96 5.89
C ILE A 314 13.21 14.52 4.55
N LEU A 315 14.19 13.63 4.62
CA LEU A 315 14.65 12.85 3.48
C LEU A 315 13.68 11.68 3.25
N ALA A 316 13.02 11.67 2.10
CA ALA A 316 12.15 10.58 1.67
C ALA A 316 12.88 9.65 0.68
N LEU A 317 12.83 8.35 0.96
CA LEU A 317 13.29 7.28 0.10
C LEU A 317 12.13 6.32 -0.20
N LYS A 318 12.18 5.70 -1.37
CA LYS A 318 11.28 4.61 -1.76
C LYS A 318 12.01 3.27 -1.63
N ILE A 319 11.33 2.28 -1.08
CA ILE A 319 11.85 0.91 -0.95
C ILE A 319 11.21 0.05 -2.03
N PHE A 320 12.04 -0.55 -2.87
CA PHE A 320 11.61 -1.43 -3.96
C PHE A 320 12.03 -2.86 -3.69
N ARG A 321 11.24 -3.82 -4.17
CA ARG A 321 11.71 -5.20 -4.27
C ARG A 321 12.81 -5.29 -5.33
N THR A 322 13.78 -6.16 -5.11
CA THR A 322 14.83 -6.46 -6.09
C THR A 322 15.11 -7.95 -6.17
N GLY A 323 15.53 -8.41 -7.36
CA GLY A 323 15.89 -9.80 -7.61
C GLY A 323 14.69 -10.67 -8.01
N ASN A 324 15.00 -11.83 -8.60
CA ASN A 324 13.97 -12.85 -8.83
C ASN A 324 13.52 -13.41 -7.49
N PRO A 325 12.20 -13.61 -7.26
CA PRO A 325 11.65 -14.18 -6.02
C PRO A 325 12.05 -15.65 -5.80
N ASP A 326 12.81 -16.26 -6.71
CA ASP A 326 13.29 -17.61 -6.57
C ASP A 326 14.41 -17.67 -5.50
N VAL A 327 14.18 -18.50 -4.47
CA VAL A 327 15.16 -19.14 -3.59
C VAL A 327 15.50 -18.49 -2.23
N SER A 328 14.59 -17.79 -1.56
CA SER A 328 14.68 -17.69 -0.09
C SER A 328 13.44 -18.26 0.58
N GLU A 329 13.62 -19.35 1.33
CA GLU A 329 12.63 -19.76 2.32
C GLU A 329 12.38 -18.58 3.26
N PRO A 330 11.11 -18.27 3.58
CA PRO A 330 10.81 -17.18 4.47
C PRO A 330 11.50 -17.39 5.81
N LYS A 331 12.35 -16.45 6.26
CA LYS A 331 12.93 -16.41 7.61
C LYS A 331 11.92 -15.93 8.64
N THR A 332 10.64 -16.03 8.33
CA THR A 332 9.58 -15.94 9.32
C THR A 332 9.89 -16.92 10.44
N GLN A 333 9.64 -16.52 11.70
CA GLN A 333 9.81 -17.42 12.83
C GLN A 333 9.06 -18.74 12.55
N PRO A 334 9.73 -19.91 12.67
CA PRO A 334 9.13 -21.20 12.32
C PRO A 334 7.77 -21.46 13.00
N GLU A 335 7.59 -20.93 14.20
CA GLU A 335 6.35 -21.00 14.98
C GLU A 335 5.18 -20.24 14.33
N VAL A 336 5.45 -19.04 13.81
CA VAL A 336 4.46 -18.21 13.10
C VAL A 336 4.06 -18.89 11.80
N PHE A 337 5.03 -19.39 11.02
CA PHE A 337 4.74 -20.15 9.80
C PHE A 337 3.87 -21.38 10.09
N THR A 338 4.25 -22.17 11.10
CA THR A 338 3.52 -23.38 11.50
C THR A 338 2.08 -23.04 11.89
N THR A 339 1.88 -21.99 12.68
CA THR A 339 0.54 -21.58 13.12
C THR A 339 -0.32 -21.11 11.96
N VAL A 340 0.21 -20.29 11.05
CA VAL A 340 -0.53 -19.83 9.86
C VAL A 340 -0.83 -21.00 8.91
N HIS A 341 0.11 -21.94 8.77
CA HIS A 341 -0.08 -23.17 8.00
C HIS A 341 -1.20 -24.04 8.59
N ASP A 342 -1.24 -24.24 9.91
CA ASP A 342 -2.28 -25.02 10.60
C ASP A 342 -3.67 -24.37 10.50
N ILE A 343 -3.71 -23.02 10.54
CA ILE A 343 -4.93 -22.26 10.32
C ILE A 343 -5.45 -22.51 8.91
N THR A 344 -4.62 -22.26 7.89
CA THR A 344 -5.01 -22.35 6.48
C THR A 344 -5.35 -23.78 6.05
N THR A 345 -4.59 -24.78 6.47
CA THR A 345 -4.84 -26.21 6.15
C THR A 345 -6.10 -26.74 6.81
N GLY A 346 -6.46 -26.20 7.97
CA GLY A 346 -7.67 -26.59 8.65
C GLY A 346 -8.93 -25.82 8.24
N MET A 347 -8.90 -25.08 7.11
CA MET A 347 -10.08 -24.48 6.47
C MET A 347 -10.63 -25.43 5.40
N LYS A 348 -11.97 -25.49 5.26
CA LYS A 348 -12.63 -26.37 4.29
C LYS A 348 -12.59 -25.74 2.90
N VAL A 349 -11.92 -26.40 1.94
CA VAL A 349 -11.89 -25.98 0.53
C VAL A 349 -13.25 -26.25 -0.14
N PRO A 350 -13.82 -25.30 -0.92
CA PRO A 350 -13.24 -24.00 -1.27
C PRO A 350 -13.42 -22.94 -0.18
N PHE A 351 -12.44 -22.07 -0.03
CA PHE A 351 -12.52 -20.89 0.84
C PHE A 351 -11.72 -19.74 0.25
N GLY A 352 -12.00 -18.53 0.72
CA GLY A 352 -11.17 -17.37 0.47
C GLY A 352 -10.76 -16.65 1.76
N ILE A 353 -9.66 -15.90 1.70
CA ILE A 353 -9.25 -14.99 2.77
C ILE A 353 -9.03 -13.61 2.15
N LEU A 354 -9.73 -12.60 2.67
CA LEU A 354 -9.47 -11.20 2.38
C LEU A 354 -8.14 -10.82 3.03
N LEU A 355 -7.23 -10.30 2.21
CA LEU A 355 -5.89 -9.92 2.63
C LEU A 355 -5.92 -8.61 3.42
N GLU A 356 -4.95 -8.42 4.31
CA GLU A 356 -4.89 -7.25 5.20
C GLU A 356 -4.43 -6.00 4.45
N ARG A 357 -3.43 -6.16 3.58
CA ARG A 357 -2.89 -5.06 2.79
C ARG A 357 -3.75 -4.81 1.56
N LYS A 358 -3.61 -3.60 1.05
CA LYS A 358 -4.26 -3.19 -0.19
C LYS A 358 -3.20 -3.11 -1.28
N TYR A 359 -3.58 -3.55 -2.47
CA TYR A 359 -2.64 -3.69 -3.59
C TYR A 359 -3.20 -3.05 -4.85
N CYS A 360 -2.31 -2.71 -5.76
CA CYS A 360 -2.65 -2.17 -7.08
C CYS A 360 -3.23 -3.27 -7.95
N LEU A 361 -4.00 -2.91 -8.98
CA LEU A 361 -4.40 -3.87 -10.00
C LEU A 361 -3.17 -4.52 -10.64
N GLY A 362 -3.25 -5.81 -10.96
CA GLY A 362 -2.14 -6.56 -11.54
C GLY A 362 -1.10 -7.05 -10.54
N THR A 363 -1.24 -6.77 -9.23
CA THR A 363 -0.31 -7.29 -8.22
C THR A 363 -0.30 -8.82 -8.21
N THR A 364 0.87 -9.41 -8.45
CA THR A 364 1.12 -10.86 -8.45
C THR A 364 1.89 -11.34 -7.23
N GLU A 365 2.59 -10.42 -6.56
CA GLU A 365 3.45 -10.70 -5.42
C GLU A 365 3.05 -9.85 -4.22
N LEU A 366 2.93 -10.52 -3.08
CA LEU A 366 2.48 -9.90 -1.83
C LEU A 366 3.69 -9.55 -0.95
N GLY A 367 3.46 -8.70 0.05
CA GLY A 367 4.46 -8.34 1.05
C GLY A 367 3.94 -8.62 2.46
N GLY A 368 4.86 -8.81 3.41
CA GLY A 368 4.53 -9.00 4.83
C GLY A 368 3.70 -10.26 5.10
N MET A 369 2.74 -10.15 6.02
CA MET A 369 1.90 -11.26 6.47
C MET A 369 1.05 -11.88 5.35
N ASP A 370 0.57 -11.07 4.41
CA ASP A 370 -0.22 -11.56 3.28
C ASP A 370 0.59 -12.53 2.39
N ALA A 371 1.91 -12.31 2.25
CA ALA A 371 2.79 -13.22 1.52
C ALA A 371 2.95 -14.57 2.24
N LEU A 372 3.06 -14.55 3.57
CA LEU A 372 3.12 -15.76 4.39
C LEU A 372 1.83 -16.56 4.30
N VAL A 373 0.69 -15.89 4.46
CA VAL A 373 -0.65 -16.51 4.36
C VAL A 373 -0.83 -17.16 2.98
N LEU A 374 -0.43 -16.49 1.90
CA LEU A 374 -0.46 -17.04 0.54
C LEU A 374 0.48 -18.24 0.37
N ALA A 375 1.69 -18.18 0.92
CA ALA A 375 2.66 -19.28 0.87
C ALA A 375 2.14 -20.53 1.59
N CYS A 376 1.59 -20.38 2.80
CA CYS A 376 0.97 -21.46 3.57
C CYS A 376 -0.22 -22.09 2.82
N ALA A 377 -1.08 -21.28 2.19
CA ALA A 377 -2.18 -21.80 1.39
C ALA A 377 -1.68 -22.59 0.16
N ARG A 378 -0.63 -22.12 -0.51
CA ARG A 378 -0.03 -22.80 -1.68
C ARG A 378 0.69 -24.10 -1.32
N ALA A 379 1.18 -24.24 -0.09
CA ALA A 379 1.83 -25.46 0.38
C ALA A 379 0.85 -26.64 0.57
N GLN A 380 -0.46 -26.38 0.58
CA GLN A 380 -1.46 -27.43 0.74
C GLN A 380 -1.49 -28.39 -0.46
N PRO A 381 -1.61 -29.71 -0.24
CA PRO A 381 -1.74 -30.68 -1.32
C PRO A 381 -3.09 -30.53 -2.03
N ASN A 382 -3.14 -30.86 -3.33
CA ASN A 382 -4.39 -30.96 -4.11
C ASN A 382 -5.25 -29.68 -4.17
N VAL A 383 -4.69 -28.51 -3.90
CA VAL A 383 -5.37 -27.23 -4.10
C VAL A 383 -4.73 -26.39 -5.20
N ARG A 384 -5.52 -25.45 -5.73
CA ARG A 384 -5.07 -24.30 -6.53
C ARG A 384 -5.40 -23.03 -5.77
N VAL A 385 -4.44 -22.13 -5.66
CA VAL A 385 -4.61 -20.84 -4.97
C VAL A 385 -4.50 -19.71 -5.97
N TYR A 386 -5.55 -18.90 -6.04
CA TYR A 386 -5.66 -17.72 -6.90
C TYR A 386 -5.54 -16.47 -6.05
N LEU A 387 -4.82 -15.47 -6.55
CA LEU A 387 -4.76 -14.14 -5.97
C LEU A 387 -5.56 -13.21 -6.89
N LEU A 388 -6.53 -12.49 -6.34
CA LEU A 388 -7.31 -11.56 -7.15
C LEU A 388 -7.82 -10.35 -6.35
N PRO A 389 -7.94 -9.18 -7.01
CA PRO A 389 -8.71 -8.07 -6.48
C PRO A 389 -10.20 -8.46 -6.36
N VAL A 390 -10.86 -7.95 -5.32
CA VAL A 390 -12.28 -8.21 -5.06
C VAL A 390 -13.04 -6.94 -4.67
N VAL A 391 -14.33 -6.93 -4.98
CA VAL A 391 -15.31 -5.98 -4.43
C VAL A 391 -16.21 -6.74 -3.46
N VAL A 392 -16.32 -6.23 -2.24
CA VAL A 392 -17.26 -6.73 -1.25
C VAL A 392 -18.43 -5.76 -1.15
N ARG A 393 -19.63 -6.22 -1.52
CA ARG A 393 -20.87 -5.46 -1.28
C ARG A 393 -21.53 -6.05 -0.05
N TYR A 394 -21.75 -5.22 0.96
CA TYR A 394 -22.55 -5.62 2.11
C TYR A 394 -23.84 -4.80 2.20
N CYS A 395 -24.88 -5.41 2.74
CA CYS A 395 -26.17 -4.80 3.01
C CYS A 395 -26.69 -5.37 4.33
N ALA A 396 -27.15 -4.49 5.22
CA ALA A 396 -27.85 -4.84 6.44
C ALA A 396 -29.19 -4.11 6.43
N LYS A 397 -30.29 -4.87 6.46
CA LYS A 397 -31.64 -4.35 6.69
C LYS A 397 -32.20 -5.02 7.92
N TRP A 398 -32.72 -4.23 8.82
CA TRP A 398 -33.39 -4.70 10.02
C TRP A 398 -34.59 -3.80 10.32
N SER A 399 -35.61 -4.37 10.95
CA SER A 399 -36.76 -3.63 11.45
C SER A 399 -36.91 -3.84 12.96
N ILE A 400 -37.35 -2.79 13.66
CA ILE A 400 -37.76 -2.91 15.06
C ILE A 400 -39.17 -3.51 15.05
N ARG A 401 -39.37 -4.53 15.88
CA ARG A 401 -40.63 -5.27 15.96
C ARG A 401 -41.78 -4.30 16.26
N THR A 402 -42.72 -4.20 15.33
CA THR A 402 -44.05 -3.63 15.58
C THR A 402 -45.06 -4.79 15.72
N ALA A 403 -46.23 -4.52 16.29
CA ALA A 403 -47.26 -5.55 16.47
C ALA A 403 -47.83 -6.10 15.14
N GLN A 404 -47.48 -5.49 13.99
CA GLN A 404 -48.16 -5.68 12.71
C GLN A 404 -47.29 -6.32 11.62
N GLU A 405 -45.96 -6.34 11.75
CA GLU A 405 -45.07 -6.84 10.70
C GLU A 405 -44.14 -7.96 11.22
N PRO A 406 -44.06 -9.12 10.52
CA PRO A 406 -43.09 -10.16 10.84
C PRO A 406 -41.66 -9.65 10.62
N PHE A 407 -40.76 -10.15 11.46
CA PHE A 407 -39.36 -9.76 11.49
C PHE A 407 -38.61 -10.32 10.28
N GLU A 408 -38.09 -9.44 9.41
CA GLU A 408 -37.15 -9.83 8.35
C GLU A 408 -35.86 -9.04 8.53
N ASN A 409 -34.88 -9.71 9.14
CA ASN A 409 -33.50 -9.23 9.16
C ASN A 409 -32.76 -9.83 7.97
N GLU A 410 -32.27 -8.98 7.08
CA GLU A 410 -31.46 -9.36 5.93
C GLU A 410 -30.04 -8.84 6.14
N PHE A 411 -29.08 -9.75 6.29
CA PHE A 411 -27.66 -9.43 6.33
C PHE A 411 -26.97 -10.19 5.21
N ASP A 412 -26.36 -9.47 4.28
CA ASP A 412 -25.68 -10.05 3.13
C ASP A 412 -24.33 -9.36 2.92
N ALA A 413 -23.30 -10.12 2.56
CA ALA A 413 -21.97 -9.62 2.26
C ALA A 413 -21.40 -10.41 1.07
N ARG A 414 -21.74 -10.00 -0.14
CA ARG A 414 -21.39 -10.66 -1.41
C ARG A 414 -19.98 -10.27 -1.86
N VAL A 415 -19.25 -11.23 -2.39
CA VAL A 415 -17.89 -11.03 -2.93
C VAL A 415 -17.90 -11.23 -4.43
N TYR A 416 -17.34 -10.24 -5.14
CA TYR A 416 -17.22 -10.21 -6.59
C TYR A 416 -15.74 -10.10 -6.97
N PRO A 417 -15.22 -10.91 -7.91
CA PRO A 417 -13.88 -10.73 -8.43
C PRO A 417 -13.83 -9.45 -9.27
N PHE A 418 -12.68 -8.79 -9.28
CA PHE A 418 -12.54 -7.45 -9.84
C PHE A 418 -11.24 -7.27 -10.65
N THR A 419 -10.93 -8.26 -11.48
CA THR A 419 -9.79 -8.23 -12.41
C THR A 419 -10.02 -7.23 -13.54
N GLU A 420 -9.00 -6.97 -14.35
CA GLU A 420 -9.10 -6.14 -15.55
C GLU A 420 -10.25 -6.53 -16.48
N ALA A 421 -10.39 -7.82 -16.77
CA ALA A 421 -11.47 -8.35 -17.61
C ALA A 421 -12.85 -8.11 -16.98
N ASP A 422 -12.93 -8.07 -15.65
CA ASP A 422 -14.16 -7.84 -14.91
C ASP A 422 -14.56 -6.37 -14.96
N ILE A 423 -13.58 -5.47 -14.90
CA ILE A 423 -13.78 -4.03 -15.08
C ILE A 423 -14.35 -3.77 -16.48
N ASP A 424 -13.74 -4.30 -17.53
CA ASP A 424 -14.22 -4.10 -18.89
C ASP A 424 -15.62 -4.66 -19.12
N PHE A 425 -15.91 -5.83 -18.53
CA PHE A 425 -17.25 -6.41 -18.60
C PHE A 425 -18.28 -5.56 -17.84
N ALA A 426 -17.97 -5.10 -16.62
CA ALA A 426 -18.85 -4.23 -15.84
C ALA A 426 -19.15 -2.90 -16.56
N LEU A 427 -18.20 -2.42 -17.35
CA LEU A 427 -18.35 -1.21 -18.17
C LEU A 427 -19.04 -1.46 -19.52
N GLY A 428 -19.27 -2.72 -19.90
CA GLY A 428 -19.88 -3.10 -21.18
C GLY A 428 -18.94 -2.99 -22.38
N ARG A 429 -17.62 -2.97 -22.15
CA ARG A 429 -16.58 -2.95 -23.19
C ARG A 429 -16.34 -4.31 -23.81
N THR A 430 -16.64 -5.39 -23.07
CA THR A 430 -16.62 -6.78 -23.55
C THR A 430 -17.90 -7.51 -23.17
N GLN A 431 -18.28 -8.50 -23.98
CA GLN A 431 -19.42 -9.40 -23.70
C GLN A 431 -18.98 -10.73 -23.07
N VAL A 432 -17.68 -11.04 -23.07
CA VAL A 432 -17.15 -12.31 -22.58
C VAL A 432 -16.34 -12.07 -21.32
N ILE A 433 -16.74 -12.74 -20.24
CA ILE A 433 -15.97 -12.81 -19.00
C ILE A 433 -15.00 -13.99 -19.13
N GLY A 434 -13.70 -13.72 -19.24
CA GLY A 434 -12.63 -14.73 -19.36
C GLY A 434 -12.34 -15.51 -18.06
N ARG A 435 -13.35 -16.15 -17.46
CA ARG A 435 -13.27 -16.82 -16.14
C ARG A 435 -13.54 -18.32 -16.19
N SER A 436 -13.02 -19.02 -17.20
CA SER A 436 -13.16 -20.50 -17.25
C SER A 436 -12.63 -21.18 -15.98
N TRP A 437 -11.61 -20.58 -15.34
CA TRP A 437 -11.00 -21.07 -14.10
C TRP A 437 -11.87 -20.88 -12.84
N LEU A 438 -12.89 -20.01 -12.86
CA LEU A 438 -13.87 -19.87 -11.76
C LEU A 438 -15.12 -20.74 -11.97
N LYS A 439 -15.13 -21.61 -12.99
CA LYS A 439 -16.28 -22.48 -13.26
C LYS A 439 -16.49 -23.43 -12.06
N GLY A 440 -17.58 -23.23 -11.33
CA GLY A 440 -17.93 -24.02 -10.15
C GLY A 440 -17.57 -23.35 -8.80
N ALA A 441 -16.79 -22.27 -8.81
CA ALA A 441 -16.55 -21.45 -7.63
C ALA A 441 -17.77 -20.52 -7.39
N ARG A 442 -18.78 -21.06 -6.71
CA ARG A 442 -19.97 -20.33 -6.26
C ARG A 442 -20.14 -20.54 -4.76
N GLU A 443 -20.71 -19.55 -4.09
CA GLU A 443 -20.97 -19.62 -2.64
C GLU A 443 -19.70 -19.93 -1.83
N VAL A 444 -18.53 -19.46 -2.29
CA VAL A 444 -17.29 -19.63 -1.55
C VAL A 444 -17.28 -18.71 -0.33
N PRO A 445 -17.03 -19.18 0.89
CA PRO A 445 -16.90 -18.31 2.06
C PRO A 445 -15.56 -17.58 2.03
N PHE A 446 -15.59 -16.25 2.09
CA PHE A 446 -14.44 -15.35 2.20
C PHE A 446 -14.33 -14.82 3.62
N TYR A 447 -13.27 -15.18 4.30
CA TYR A 447 -13.02 -14.77 5.68
C TYR A 447 -12.09 -13.56 5.73
N SER A 448 -12.17 -12.77 6.79
CA SER A 448 -11.18 -11.74 7.10
C SER A 448 -10.78 -11.86 8.56
N ALA A 449 -9.50 -11.66 8.86
CA ALA A 449 -9.03 -11.54 10.24
C ALA A 449 -9.42 -10.17 10.83
N ASP A 450 -9.36 -9.13 10.02
CA ASP A 450 -9.81 -7.78 10.37
C ASP A 450 -10.42 -7.11 9.12
N PHE A 451 -11.76 -7.09 9.05
CA PHE A 451 -12.44 -6.64 7.85
C PHE A 451 -12.14 -5.18 7.53
N ASP A 452 -12.11 -4.33 8.55
CA ASP A 452 -11.92 -2.90 8.38
C ASP A 452 -10.50 -2.55 7.91
N SER A 453 -9.49 -3.34 8.31
CA SER A 453 -8.14 -3.19 7.77
C SER A 453 -8.03 -3.74 6.34
N SER A 454 -8.69 -4.87 6.04
CA SER A 454 -8.68 -5.53 4.71
C SER A 454 -9.40 -4.75 3.60
N VAL A 455 -10.37 -3.89 3.95
CA VAL A 455 -11.23 -3.23 2.95
C VAL A 455 -10.93 -1.76 2.69
N VAL A 456 -11.02 -1.37 1.42
CA VAL A 456 -11.15 0.04 1.05
C VAL A 456 -12.63 0.37 1.01
N LYS A 457 -13.14 1.05 2.05
CA LYS A 457 -14.54 1.47 2.10
C LYS A 457 -14.82 2.47 0.97
N TRP A 458 -15.80 2.14 0.14
CA TRP A 458 -16.32 3.01 -0.91
C TRP A 458 -17.80 3.26 -0.65
N SER A 459 -18.16 4.47 -0.22
CA SER A 459 -19.52 4.84 0.16
C SER A 459 -20.03 5.95 -0.77
N GLN A 460 -21.28 5.79 -1.23
CA GLN A 460 -21.94 6.70 -2.16
C GLN A 460 -22.33 8.05 -1.51
N GLU A 461 -22.55 8.04 -0.19
CA GLU A 461 -23.01 9.19 0.61
C GLU A 461 -21.87 10.01 1.22
N CYS A 462 -20.64 9.52 1.14
CA CYS A 462 -19.56 10.14 1.86
C CYS A 462 -19.06 11.41 1.17
N ARG A 463 -19.42 12.53 1.80
CA ARG A 463 -18.53 13.68 2.03
C ARG A 463 -17.19 13.27 2.72
N GLU A 464 -16.82 12.00 2.81
CA GLU A 464 -15.43 11.57 3.08
C GLU A 464 -14.52 11.77 1.88
N MET A 465 -15.07 12.06 0.70
CA MET A 465 -14.29 12.80 -0.29
C MET A 465 -13.72 14.08 0.38
N ASP A 466 -14.54 14.89 1.07
CA ASP A 466 -14.07 16.12 1.74
C ASP A 466 -13.17 15.91 2.97
N LYS A 467 -13.21 14.75 3.65
CA LYS A 467 -12.39 14.51 4.86
C LYS A 467 -11.10 13.74 4.61
N HIS A 468 -10.88 13.19 3.41
CA HIS A 468 -9.67 12.44 3.04
C HIS A 468 -8.98 12.98 1.77
N TYR A 469 -9.30 14.21 1.34
CA TYR A 469 -8.59 14.88 0.24
C TYR A 469 -7.21 15.38 0.66
N GLY A 470 -6.29 14.43 0.86
CA GLY A 470 -4.90 14.58 0.45
C GLY A 470 -4.53 13.62 -0.67
N LYS A 471 -5.49 12.94 -1.33
CA LYS A 471 -5.19 11.90 -2.33
C LYS A 471 -4.23 12.41 -3.42
N LYS A 472 -2.95 12.09 -3.21
CA LYS A 472 -1.93 11.81 -4.22
C LYS A 472 -2.20 10.41 -4.74
N GLY A 473 -2.14 10.26 -6.05
CA GLY A 473 -2.36 9.00 -6.74
C GLY A 473 -2.87 9.30 -8.13
N GLU A 474 -2.21 8.79 -9.16
CA GLU A 474 -2.63 8.90 -10.56
C GLU A 474 -4.01 8.24 -10.79
N ALA A 475 -5.13 8.67 -10.21
CA ALA A 475 -6.43 7.97 -10.34
C ALA A 475 -7.08 8.11 -11.73
N TRP A 476 -6.26 8.06 -12.79
CA TRP A 476 -6.62 7.59 -14.11
C TRP A 476 -5.69 6.51 -14.68
N ARG A 477 -4.76 6.00 -13.88
CA ARG A 477 -4.06 4.76 -14.16
C ARG A 477 -4.56 3.69 -13.19
N GLU A 478 -4.67 2.48 -13.71
CA GLU A 478 -5.23 1.35 -12.98
C GLU A 478 -4.34 0.89 -11.82
N ASP A 479 -3.05 1.21 -11.90
CA ASP A 479 -2.05 0.95 -10.88
C ASP A 479 -2.13 1.91 -9.70
N SER A 480 -2.98 2.94 -9.73
CA SER A 480 -2.94 4.04 -8.74
C SER A 480 -4.09 4.00 -7.73
N VAL A 481 -4.91 2.96 -7.83
CA VAL A 481 -5.98 2.67 -6.89
C VAL A 481 -5.59 1.44 -6.08
N TYR A 482 -5.66 1.57 -4.77
CA TYR A 482 -5.58 0.44 -3.87
C TYR A 482 -6.89 -0.33 -3.90
N PHE A 483 -6.79 -1.64 -4.12
CA PHE A 483 -7.89 -2.58 -4.07
C PHE A 483 -7.74 -3.51 -2.88
N SER A 484 -8.87 -3.97 -2.38
CA SER A 484 -8.92 -5.15 -1.54
C SER A 484 -8.59 -6.37 -2.39
N TYR A 485 -7.69 -7.19 -1.88
CA TYR A 485 -7.34 -8.46 -2.50
C TYR A 485 -7.85 -9.61 -1.65
N ALA A 486 -8.08 -10.74 -2.32
CA ALA A 486 -8.36 -11.99 -1.66
C ALA A 486 -7.47 -13.08 -2.27
N MET A 487 -7.06 -14.03 -1.42
CA MET A 487 -6.70 -15.34 -1.92
C MET A 487 -7.94 -16.23 -1.98
N LEU A 488 -8.04 -17.03 -3.03
CA LEU A 488 -9.11 -17.99 -3.27
C LEU A 488 -8.49 -19.38 -3.45
N VAL A 489 -8.86 -20.30 -2.57
CA VAL A 489 -8.37 -21.68 -2.55
C VAL A 489 -9.45 -22.61 -3.08
N LEU A 490 -9.14 -23.34 -4.15
CA LEU A 490 -10.03 -24.28 -4.84
C LEU A 490 -9.41 -25.67 -4.90
N HIS A 491 -10.23 -26.70 -5.07
CA HIS A 491 -9.76 -28.06 -5.36
C HIS A 491 -9.09 -28.12 -6.75
N CYS A 492 -8.07 -28.97 -6.88
CA CYS A 492 -7.30 -29.14 -8.12
C CYS A 492 -8.08 -29.72 -9.30
#